data_AF-A0A9D0BWY8-F1
#
_entry.id   AF-A0A9D0BWY8-F1
#
_cell.length_a   1.000
_cell.length_b   1.000
_cell.length_c   1.000
_cell.angle_alpha   90.00
_cell.angle_beta   90.00
_cell.angle_gamma   90.00
#
_symmetry.space_group_name_H-M   'P 1'
#
loop_
_entity.id
_entity.type
_entity.pdbx_description
1 polymer ?
#
loop_
_entity_poly.entity_id
_entity_poly.type
_entity_poly.pdbx_seq_one_letter_code
_entity_poly.pdbx_strand_id
1 'polypeptide(L)'
;MKLLVVEDQPKVAGFLKKGLEEEGWQVVVASGGEQALRLRPILMTTLATIFGFLPLAMGEVSEMLQLPSISMMGVMSLSMLFSLLVIPGFYWVLNGGSSEWKRASKFKK
;
A
#
# COMPACT_ATOMS: atom_id res chain seq x y z
N MET A 1 -12.67 -28.62 -7.36
CA MET A 1 -11.76 -28.24 -6.26
C MET A 1 -11.41 -26.75 -6.41
N LYS A 2 -11.22 -26.01 -5.31
CA LYS A 2 -10.89 -24.57 -5.35
C LYS A 2 -9.39 -24.38 -5.21
N LEU A 3 -8.79 -23.56 -6.06
CA LEU A 3 -7.37 -23.28 -6.08
C LEU A 3 -7.14 -21.77 -5.88
N LEU A 4 -6.31 -21.40 -4.90
CA LEU A 4 -5.88 -20.02 -4.69
C LEU A 4 -4.57 -19.80 -5.44
N VAL A 5 -4.57 -18.88 -6.40
CA VAL A 5 -3.38 -18.46 -7.15
C VAL A 5 -2.98 -17.08 -6.66
N VAL A 6 -1.79 -16.96 -6.09
CA VAL A 6 -1.21 -15.69 -5.65
C VAL A 6 -0.28 -15.20 -6.76
N GLU A 7 -0.71 -14.19 -7.50
CA GLU A 7 0.08 -13.66 -8.61
C GLU A 7 -0.18 -12.15 -8.74
N ASP A 8 0.89 -11.37 -8.60
CA ASP A 8 0.85 -9.91 -8.63
C ASP A 8 0.95 -9.38 -10.08
N GLN A 9 1.40 -10.20 -11.05
CA GLN A 9 1.38 -9.83 -12.47
C GLN A 9 0.01 -10.11 -13.12
N PRO A 10 -0.75 -9.09 -13.53
CA PRO A 10 -2.13 -9.27 -14.03
C PRO A 10 -2.21 -10.08 -15.32
N LYS A 11 -1.16 -10.06 -16.16
CA LYS A 11 -1.11 -10.85 -17.40
C LYS A 11 -0.93 -12.34 -17.14
N VAL A 12 -0.02 -12.69 -16.23
CA VAL A 12 0.28 -14.08 -15.86
C VAL A 12 -0.89 -14.66 -15.07
N ALA A 13 -1.43 -13.89 -14.11
CA ALA A 13 -2.62 -14.26 -13.34
C ALA A 13 -3.81 -14.57 -14.26
N GLY A 14 -4.05 -13.74 -15.28
CA GLY A 14 -5.12 -13.95 -16.26
C GLY A 14 -4.91 -15.19 -17.13
N PHE A 15 -3.66 -15.46 -17.54
CA PHE A 15 -3.32 -16.66 -18.29
C PHE A 15 -3.54 -17.94 -17.47
N LEU A 16 -3.02 -17.96 -16.23
CA LEU A 16 -3.16 -19.08 -15.31
C LEU A 16 -4.62 -19.35 -14.98
N LYS A 17 -5.39 -18.31 -14.62
CA LYS A 17 -6.83 -18.45 -14.33
C LYS A 17 -7.56 -19.13 -15.49
N LYS A 18 -7.32 -18.67 -16.72
CA LYS A 18 -8.00 -19.21 -17.90
C LYS A 18 -7.63 -20.68 -18.16
N GLY A 19 -6.35 -21.04 -18.09
CA GLY A 19 -5.92 -22.43 -18.30
C GLY A 19 -6.42 -23.39 -17.22
N LEU A 20 -6.43 -22.96 -15.96
CA LEU A 20 -6.91 -23.76 -14.84
C LEU A 20 -8.44 -23.90 -14.81
N GLU A 21 -9.18 -22.88 -15.27
CA GLU A 21 -10.64 -22.97 -15.44
C GLU A 21 -11.01 -23.92 -16.60
N GLU A 22 -10.22 -23.97 -17.68
CA GLU A 22 -10.38 -24.95 -18.78
C GLU A 22 -10.16 -26.40 -18.31
N GLU A 23 -9.30 -26.60 -17.31
CA GLU A 23 -9.10 -27.90 -16.63
C GLU A 23 -10.18 -28.23 -15.56
N GLY A 24 -11.18 -27.36 -15.38
CA GLY A 24 -12.30 -27.58 -14.47
C GLY A 24 -12.05 -27.18 -13.01
N TRP A 25 -10.98 -26.43 -12.73
CA TRP A 25 -10.72 -25.86 -11.40
C TRP A 25 -11.50 -24.57 -11.18
N GLN A 26 -11.86 -24.31 -9.92
CA GLN A 26 -12.37 -23.00 -9.52
C GLN A 26 -11.22 -22.17 -8.95
N VAL A 27 -10.75 -21.17 -9.69
CA VAL A 27 -9.58 -20.37 -9.32
C VAL A 27 -9.98 -19.06 -8.64
N VAL A 28 -9.39 -18.79 -7.48
CA VAL A 28 -9.41 -17.48 -6.84
C VAL A 28 -8.03 -16.87 -7.01
N VAL A 29 -7.97 -15.68 -7.62
CA VAL A 29 -6.72 -14.95 -7.78
C VAL A 29 -6.58 -13.95 -6.63
N ALA A 30 -5.48 -14.02 -5.90
CA ALA A 30 -5.06 -12.99 -4.96
C ALA A 30 -3.97 -12.14 -5.60
N SER A 31 -4.20 -10.84 -5.63
CA SER A 31 -3.27 -9.81 -6.09
C SER A 31 -3.15 -8.74 -5.01
N GLY A 32 -2.08 -7.95 -5.02
CA GLY A 32 -1.90 -6.87 -4.06
C GLY A 32 -0.88 -7.17 -2.95
N GLY A 33 -0.19 -8.31 -3.04
CA GLY A 33 0.73 -8.77 -2.00
C GLY A 33 1.92 -7.83 -1.85
N GLU A 34 2.48 -7.41 -2.97
CA GLU A 34 3.63 -6.51 -3.01
C GLU A 34 3.34 -5.12 -2.43
N GLN A 35 2.16 -4.54 -2.70
CA GLN A 35 1.76 -3.25 -2.14
C GLN A 35 1.56 -3.35 -0.63
N ALA A 36 0.96 -4.43 -0.14
CA ALA A 36 0.79 -4.68 1.29
C ALA A 36 2.14 -4.87 2.01
N LEU A 37 3.11 -5.53 1.37
CA LEU A 37 4.46 -5.73 1.90
C LEU A 37 5.25 -4.42 2.06
N ARG A 38 4.95 -3.39 1.27
CA ARG A 38 5.60 -2.07 1.37
C ARG A 38 4.86 -1.12 2.32
N LEU A 39 3.53 -1.14 2.28
CA LEU A 39 2.69 -0.28 3.12
C LEU A 39 2.84 -0.60 4.61
N ARG A 40 2.96 -1.89 4.95
CA ARG A 40 3.13 -2.36 6.33
C ARG A 40 4.36 -1.74 7.03
N PRO A 41 5.59 -1.84 6.48
CA PRO A 41 6.75 -1.18 7.06
C PRO A 41 6.62 0.34 7.21
N ILE A 42 6.06 1.04 6.22
CA ILE A 42 5.93 2.51 6.24
C ILE A 42 5.01 2.96 7.38
N LEU A 43 3.88 2.28 7.56
CA LEU A 43 2.98 2.51 8.70
C LEU A 43 3.67 2.14 10.02
N MET A 44 4.32 0.99 10.07
CA MET A 44 4.94 0.48 11.29
C MET A 44 6.00 1.43 11.84
N THR A 45 6.90 1.93 10.98
CA THR A 45 7.97 2.84 11.41
C THR A 45 7.42 4.19 11.85
N THR A 46 6.52 4.77 11.05
CA THR A 46 5.93 6.08 11.37
C THR A 46 5.15 6.04 12.68
N LEU A 47 4.34 4.99 12.89
CA LEU A 47 3.59 4.81 14.13
C LEU A 47 4.53 4.58 15.32
N ALA A 48 5.55 3.73 15.17
CA ALA A 48 6.52 3.48 16.23
C ALA A 48 7.23 4.77 16.67
N THR A 49 7.62 5.62 15.71
CA THR A 49 8.25 6.91 16.03
C THR A 49 7.28 7.89 16.71
N ILE A 50 6.03 7.98 16.24
CA ILE A 50 5.02 8.84 16.88
C ILE A 50 4.76 8.39 18.33
N PHE A 51 4.64 7.08 18.57
CA PHE A 51 4.51 6.54 19.94
C PHE A 51 5.75 6.81 20.78
N GLY A 52 6.96 6.72 20.21
CA GLY A 52 8.21 7.06 20.89
C GLY A 52 8.31 8.55 21.26
N PHE A 53 7.74 9.44 20.45
CA PHE A 53 7.69 10.87 20.73
C PHE A 53 6.51 11.30 21.61
N LEU A 54 5.54 10.43 21.87
CA LEU A 54 4.36 10.75 22.66
C LEU A 54 4.68 11.29 24.08
N PRO A 55 5.56 10.66 24.90
CA PRO A 55 5.90 11.20 26.23
C PRO A 55 6.73 12.49 26.16
N LEU A 56 7.54 12.64 25.11
CA LEU A 56 8.34 13.84 24.86
C LEU A 56 7.43 15.03 24.50
N ALA A 57 6.42 14.80 23.67
CA ALA A 57 5.42 15.80 23.27
C ALA A 57 4.51 16.23 24.43
N MET A 58 4.22 15.32 25.37
CA MET A 58 3.46 15.64 26.59
C MET A 58 4.29 16.39 27.64
N GLY A 59 5.61 16.50 27.45
CA GLY A 59 6.46 17.26 28.35
C GLY A 59 6.99 16.53 29.56
N GLU A 60 6.77 15.23 29.63
CA GLU A 60 7.12 14.41 30.79
C GLU A 60 8.65 14.23 30.94
N VAL A 61 9.40 14.42 29.85
CA VAL A 61 10.86 14.22 29.81
C VAL A 61 11.63 15.55 29.86
N SER A 62 11.24 16.54 29.04
CA SER A 62 11.87 17.87 29.02
C SER A 62 11.00 18.87 28.26
N GLU A 63 10.78 20.05 28.84
CA GLU A 63 10.02 21.14 28.22
C GLU A 63 10.70 21.67 26.94
N MET A 64 12.05 21.65 26.91
CA MET A 64 12.82 22.05 25.73
C MET A 64 12.63 21.10 24.54
N LEU A 65 12.28 19.83 24.80
CA LEU A 65 12.08 18.82 23.76
C LEU A 65 10.63 18.70 23.29
N GLN A 66 9.66 19.30 23.98
CA GLN A 66 8.24 19.24 23.60
C GLN A 66 8.00 19.79 22.19
N LEU A 67 8.43 21.03 21.96
CA LEU A 67 8.21 21.74 20.70
C LEU A 67 8.84 21.01 19.48
N PRO A 68 10.11 20.57 19.53
CA PRO A 68 10.68 19.81 18.42
C PRO A 68 10.03 18.43 18.24
N SER A 69 9.61 17.75 19.31
CA SER A 69 8.90 16.46 19.20
C SER A 69 7.54 16.60 18.51
N ILE A 70 6.76 17.62 18.85
CA ILE A 70 5.47 17.89 18.19
C ILE A 70 5.68 18.24 16.71
N SER A 71 6.68 19.07 16.40
CA SER A 71 7.04 19.41 15.01
C SER A 71 7.44 18.18 14.19
N MET A 72 8.23 17.28 14.78
CA MET A 72 8.69 16.03 14.16
C MET A 72 7.52 15.08 13.87
N MET A 73 6.61 14.90 14.83
CA MET A 73 5.41 14.09 14.59
C MET A 73 4.58 14.62 13.41
N GLY A 74 4.38 15.94 13.34
CA GLY A 74 3.64 16.58 12.25
C GLY A 74 4.28 16.35 10.88
N VAL A 75 5.59 16.62 10.75
CA VAL A 75 6.29 16.44 9.47
C VAL A 75 6.36 14.98 9.05
N MET A 76 6.53 14.04 9.98
CA MET A 76 6.56 12.61 9.67
C MET A 76 5.20 12.13 9.16
N SER A 77 4.10 12.51 9.82
CA SER A 77 2.75 12.20 9.34
C SER A 77 2.48 12.80 7.96
N LEU A 78 2.86 14.06 7.74
CA LEU A 78 2.75 14.73 6.44
C LEU A 78 3.57 14.03 5.36
N SER A 79 4.84 13.70 5.62
CA SER A 79 5.74 13.03 4.68
C SER A 79 5.26 11.62 4.32
N MET A 80 4.72 10.88 5.29
CA MET A 80 4.15 9.57 5.07
C MET A 80 2.91 9.64 4.17
N LEU A 81 1.96 10.53 4.47
CA LEU A 81 0.77 10.73 3.65
C LEU A 81 1.14 11.20 2.24
N PHE A 82 2.07 12.14 2.14
CA PHE A 82 2.60 12.62 0.87
C PHE A 82 3.20 11.46 0.07
N SER A 83 4.04 10.62 0.66
CA SER A 83 4.64 9.47 -0.03
C SER A 83 3.59 8.46 -0.51
N LEU A 84 2.59 8.16 0.32
CA LEU A 84 1.52 7.22 -0.01
C LEU A 84 0.56 7.73 -1.09
N LEU A 85 0.41 9.05 -1.25
CA LEU A 85 -0.48 9.64 -2.26
C LEU A 85 0.26 10.06 -3.53
N VAL A 86 1.41 10.71 -3.38
CA VAL A 86 2.15 11.33 -4.48
C VAL A 86 2.86 10.30 -5.32
N ILE A 87 3.52 9.30 -4.73
CA ILE A 87 4.20 8.26 -5.51
C ILE A 87 3.20 7.52 -6.42
N PRO A 88 2.11 6.91 -5.92
CA PRO A 88 1.15 6.25 -6.80
C PRO A 88 0.41 7.22 -7.72
N GLY A 89 0.10 8.45 -7.27
CA GLY A 89 -0.49 9.48 -8.13
C GLY A 89 0.43 9.85 -9.30
N PHE A 90 1.73 9.98 -9.06
CA PHE A 90 2.72 10.29 -10.08
C PHE A 90 2.91 9.13 -11.04
N TYR A 91 2.97 7.89 -10.55
CA TYR A 91 2.96 6.69 -11.39
C TYR A 91 1.70 6.63 -12.25
N TRP A 92 0.53 6.98 -11.71
CA TRP A 92 -0.73 7.00 -12.45
C TRP A 92 -0.74 8.05 -13.56
N VAL A 93 -0.18 9.24 -13.31
CA VAL A 93 -0.03 10.29 -14.32
C VAL A 93 0.94 9.87 -15.42
N LEU A 94 2.11 9.33 -15.06
CA LEU A 94 3.15 8.92 -16.02
C LEU A 94 2.73 7.71 -16.87
N ASN A 95 2.06 6.72 -16.28
CA ASN A 95 1.59 5.52 -17.00
C ASN A 95 0.31 5.77 -17.82
N GLY A 96 -0.18 7.02 -17.87
CA GLY A 96 -1.36 7.42 -18.63
C GLY A 96 -2.63 6.81 -18.02
N GLY A 97 -3.34 7.61 -17.22
CA GLY A 97 -4.56 7.25 -16.48
C GLY A 97 -5.75 6.68 -17.30
N SER A 98 -5.58 6.44 -18.61
CA SER A 98 -6.58 5.91 -19.54
C SER A 98 -6.47 4.41 -19.84
N SER A 99 -5.34 3.76 -19.54
CA SER A 99 -5.11 2.34 -19.91
C SER A 99 -5.50 1.33 -18.82
N GLU A 100 -5.43 1.72 -17.54
CA GLU A 100 -5.68 0.83 -16.40
C GLU A 100 -7.16 0.77 -15.98
N TRP A 101 -7.91 1.86 -16.16
CA TRP A 101 -9.36 1.88 -15.86
C TRP A 101 -10.17 0.99 -16.82
N LYS A 102 -9.70 0.84 -18.07
CA LYS A 102 -10.23 -0.16 -19.02
C LYS A 102 -9.89 -1.61 -18.66
N ARG A 103 -8.86 -1.87 -17.83
CA ARG A 103 -8.53 -3.22 -17.35
C ARG A 103 -9.34 -3.60 -16.12
N ALA A 104 -9.55 -2.68 -15.18
CA ALA A 104 -10.41 -2.89 -14.02
C ALA A 104 -11.89 -3.12 -14.42
N SER A 105 -12.37 -2.46 -15.49
CA SER A 105 -13.74 -2.65 -15.99
C SER A 105 -13.93 -3.95 -16.80
N LYS A 106 -12.86 -4.60 -17.26
CA LYS A 106 -12.94 -5.85 -18.05
C LYS A 106 -12.99 -7.11 -17.18
N PHE A 107 -12.69 -6.98 -15.89
CA PHE A 107 -12.77 -8.08 -14.90
C PHE A 107 -14.18 -8.29 -14.32
N LYS A 108 -15.15 -7.45 -14.69
CA LYS A 108 -16.57 -7.55 -14.27
C LYS A 108 -17.49 -8.10 -15.38
N LYS A 109 -16.93 -8.76 -16.40
CA LYS A 109 -17.70 -9.48 -17.43
C LYS A 109 -17.20 -10.91 -17.55
#